data_AF-A0A800MTL1-F1
#
_entry.id   AF-A0A800MTL1-F1
#
_cell.length_a   1.000
_cell.length_b   1.000
_cell.length_c   1.000
_cell.angle_alpha   90.00
_cell.angle_beta   90.00
_cell.angle_gamma   90.00
#
_symmetry.space_group_name_H-M   'P 1'
#
loop_
_entity.id
_entity.type
_entity.pdbx_description
1 polymer ?
#
loop_
_entity_poly.entity_id
_entity_poly.type
_entity_poly.pdbx_seq_one_letter_code
_entity_poly.pdbx_strand_id
1 'polypeptide(L)'
;MNIDSIKFTDPPVHHQFPPLYENLGLPEVSSFVEQKYEFDFTVGKTKRTGHGSIRMYKQYGEFKVMISEKLTGFGPKRLEKLESLLMEEVKEGFISNINSEIKTRKVYHLHFGRKEGE
;
A
#
# COMPACT_ATOMS: atom_id res chain seq x y z
N MET A 1 -18.59 11.09 4.87
CA MET A 1 -17.94 9.77 4.77
C MET A 1 -16.80 9.86 5.72
N ASN A 2 -16.77 8.95 6.69
CA ASN A 2 -15.84 9.00 7.81
C ASN A 2 -15.21 7.61 7.95
N ILE A 3 -13.93 7.60 8.32
CA ILE A 3 -13.25 6.38 8.76
C ILE A 3 -13.59 6.19 10.22
N ASP A 4 -14.12 5.02 10.57
CA ASP A 4 -14.55 4.70 11.93
C ASP A 4 -13.46 3.95 12.69
N SER A 5 -12.69 3.10 12.00
CA SER A 5 -11.55 2.38 12.58
C SER A 5 -10.59 1.88 11.49
N ILE A 6 -9.34 1.66 11.86
CA ILE A 6 -8.29 1.06 11.03
C ILE A 6 -7.53 0.03 11.87
N LYS A 7 -7.17 -1.09 11.24
CA LYS A 7 -6.33 -2.12 11.84
C LYS A 7 -5.37 -2.70 10.81
N PHE A 8 -4.06 -2.63 11.09
CA PHE A 8 -3.07 -3.35 10.31
C PHE A 8 -3.23 -4.86 10.50
N THR A 9 -3.31 -5.60 9.40
CA THR A 9 -3.58 -7.05 9.40
C THR A 9 -2.31 -7.88 9.29
N ASP A 10 -1.28 -7.32 8.69
CA ASP A 10 0.01 -7.95 8.43
C ASP A 10 1.16 -7.01 8.81
N PRO A 11 2.36 -7.51 9.15
CA PRO A 11 3.53 -6.66 9.30
C PRO A 11 4.02 -6.12 7.95
N PRO A 12 4.87 -5.07 7.96
CA PRO A 12 5.44 -4.50 6.75
C PRO A 12 6.22 -5.54 5.92
N VAL A 13 6.16 -5.42 4.60
CA VAL A 13 6.87 -6.28 3.65
C VAL A 13 7.69 -5.42 2.72
N HIS A 14 9.00 -5.70 2.65
CA HIS A 14 9.93 -4.99 1.80
C HIS A 14 10.07 -5.70 0.45
N HIS A 15 9.52 -5.08 -0.59
CA HIS A 15 9.68 -5.51 -1.96
C HIS A 15 10.94 -4.89 -2.54
N GLN A 16 11.88 -5.75 -2.97
CA GLN A 16 13.16 -5.34 -3.55
C GLN A 16 13.20 -5.72 -5.02
N PHE A 17 13.34 -4.71 -5.87
CA PHE A 17 13.60 -4.89 -7.29
C PHE A 17 15.11 -4.83 -7.59
N PRO A 18 15.56 -5.46 -8.68
CA PRO A 18 16.94 -5.34 -9.12
C PRO A 18 17.33 -3.86 -9.34
N PRO A 19 18.53 -3.42 -8.92
CA PRO A 19 18.94 -2.01 -9.01
C PRO A 19 18.86 -1.39 -10.41
N LEU A 20 18.99 -2.22 -11.45
CA LEU A 20 18.88 -1.78 -12.85
C LEU A 20 17.49 -1.22 -13.21
N TYR A 21 16.44 -1.56 -12.46
CA TYR A 21 15.08 -1.05 -12.67
C TYR A 21 14.79 0.23 -11.86
N GLU A 22 15.47 0.46 -10.74
CA GLU A 22 15.25 1.65 -9.89
C GLU A 22 15.49 2.96 -10.65
N ASN A 23 16.48 2.99 -11.55
CA ASN A 23 16.86 4.22 -12.25
C ASN A 23 16.04 4.50 -13.52
N LEU A 24 15.02 3.69 -13.81
CA LEU A 24 14.20 3.85 -15.02
C LEU A 24 13.06 4.86 -14.83
N GLY A 25 12.86 5.38 -13.62
CA GLY A 25 11.75 6.31 -13.34
C GLY A 25 10.37 5.64 -13.41
N LEU A 26 10.32 4.32 -13.29
CA LEU A 26 9.09 3.53 -13.39
C LEU A 26 8.65 3.08 -11.98
N PRO A 27 7.61 3.70 -11.37
CA PRO A 27 7.15 3.36 -10.03
C PRO A 27 6.73 1.90 -9.88
N GLU A 28 6.34 1.25 -10.97
CA GLU A 28 5.91 -0.15 -11.01
C GLU A 28 7.05 -1.15 -10.74
N VAL A 29 8.30 -0.74 -10.95
CA VAL A 29 9.50 -1.57 -10.77
C VAL A 29 10.52 -0.95 -9.80
N SER A 30 10.07 0.02 -9.00
CA SER A 30 10.84 0.58 -7.88
C SER A 30 10.58 -0.21 -6.60
N SER A 31 11.60 -0.36 -5.76
CA SER A 31 11.48 -0.99 -4.45
C SER A 31 10.56 -0.20 -3.53
N PHE A 32 9.67 -0.92 -2.84
CA PHE A 32 8.71 -0.33 -1.92
C PHE A 32 8.56 -1.16 -0.65
N VAL A 33 8.03 -0.55 0.39
CA VAL A 33 7.52 -1.24 1.58
C VAL A 33 6.01 -1.22 1.51
N GLU A 34 5.35 -2.36 1.74
CA GLU A 34 3.89 -2.47 1.76
C GLU A 34 3.41 -2.98 3.12
N GLN A 35 2.30 -2.44 3.62
CA GLN A 35 1.58 -3.03 4.74
C GLN A 35 0.08 -3.06 4.45
N LYS A 36 -0.56 -4.19 4.76
CA LYS A 36 -2.00 -4.39 4.60
C LYS A 36 -2.76 -3.99 5.86
N TYR A 37 -3.98 -3.50 5.65
CA TYR A 37 -4.89 -3.13 6.72
C TYR A 37 -6.35 -3.35 6.33
N GLU A 38 -7.18 -3.46 7.35
CA GLU A 38 -8.63 -3.44 7.27
C GLU A 38 -9.12 -2.11 7.86
N PHE A 39 -10.22 -1.58 7.33
CA PHE A 39 -10.82 -0.34 7.83
C PHE A 39 -12.35 -0.40 7.79
N ASP A 40 -12.96 0.18 8.81
CA ASP A 40 -14.39 0.44 8.85
C ASP A 40 -14.66 1.88 8.44
N PHE A 41 -15.72 2.10 7.67
CA PHE A 41 -16.13 3.44 7.27
C PHE A 41 -17.65 3.56 7.14
N THR A 42 -18.14 4.78 7.39
CA THR A 42 -19.55 5.10 7.28
C THR A 42 -19.81 6.04 6.09
N VAL A 43 -20.76 5.66 5.23
CA VAL A 43 -21.25 6.48 4.11
C VAL A 43 -22.75 6.70 4.27
N GLY A 44 -23.14 7.95 4.54
CA GLY A 44 -24.54 8.27 4.85
C GLY A 44 -24.95 7.61 6.17
N LYS A 45 -25.82 6.60 6.09
CA LYS A 45 -26.29 5.81 7.24
C LYS A 45 -25.77 4.35 7.23
N THR A 46 -24.92 4.02 6.26
CA THR A 46 -24.45 2.64 6.06
C THR A 46 -23.01 2.52 6.52
N LYS A 47 -22.77 1.60 7.47
CA LYS A 47 -21.43 1.17 7.85
C LYS A 47 -20.96 0.05 6.91
N ARG A 48 -19.70 0.10 6.52
CA ARG A 48 -19.05 -0.88 5.66
C ARG A 48 -17.63 -1.14 6.14
N THR A 49 -17.09 -2.27 5.75
CA THR A 49 -15.70 -2.66 5.98
C THR A 49 -15.00 -2.80 4.64
N GLY A 50 -13.74 -2.42 4.57
CA GLY A 50 -12.90 -2.52 3.39
C GLY A 50 -11.49 -2.95 3.74
N HIS A 51 -10.78 -3.42 2.72
CA HIS A 51 -9.38 -3.82 2.82
C HIS A 51 -8.52 -2.94 1.93
N GLY A 52 -7.34 -2.58 2.42
CA GLY A 52 -6.39 -1.78 1.68
C GLY A 52 -4.94 -2.13 1.99
N SER A 53 -4.05 -1.49 1.27
CA SER A 53 -2.64 -1.46 1.60
C SER A 53 -2.06 -0.07 1.43
N ILE A 54 -1.05 0.24 2.24
CA ILE A 54 -0.23 1.43 2.09
C ILE A 54 1.16 1.02 1.63
N ARG A 55 1.70 1.76 0.65
CA ARG A 55 3.04 1.61 0.13
C ARG A 55 3.86 2.85 0.39
N MET A 56 5.14 2.66 0.69
CA MET A 56 6.17 3.70 0.64
C MET A 56 7.23 3.31 -0.39
N TYR A 57 7.41 4.14 -1.41
CA TYR A 57 8.43 3.93 -2.44
C TYR A 57 9.78 4.48 -1.94
N LYS A 58 10.79 3.61 -1.85
CA LYS A 58 12.06 3.94 -1.20
C LYS A 58 12.81 5.09 -1.89
N GLN A 59 12.76 5.12 -3.21
CA GLN A 59 13.52 6.08 -4.02
C GLN A 59 12.93 7.49 -3.95
N TYR A 60 11.60 7.61 -3.83
CA TYR A 60 10.89 8.89 -3.91
C TYR A 60 10.36 9.38 -2.56
N GLY A 61 10.32 8.52 -1.54
CA GLY A 61 9.68 8.84 -0.26
C GLY A 61 8.15 9.04 -0.39
N GLU A 62 7.58 8.65 -1.53
CA GLU A 62 6.16 8.80 -1.83
C GLU A 62 5.35 7.68 -1.16
N PHE A 63 4.17 8.07 -0.67
CA PHE A 63 3.22 7.15 -0.07
C PHE A 63 2.01 6.98 -0.99
N LYS A 64 1.51 5.76 -1.08
CA LYS A 64 0.29 5.45 -1.82
C LYS A 64 -0.60 4.51 -1.04
N VAL A 65 -1.86 4.87 -0.90
CA VAL A 65 -2.92 3.99 -0.42
C VAL A 65 -3.59 3.34 -1.62
N MET A 66 -3.94 2.06 -1.48
CA MET A 66 -4.77 1.36 -2.44
C MET A 66 -5.86 0.61 -1.72
N ILE A 67 -7.05 0.59 -2.31
CA ILE A 67 -8.18 -0.21 -1.85
C ILE A 67 -8.19 -1.51 -2.66
N SER A 68 -8.10 -2.64 -1.97
CA SER A 68 -7.94 -3.97 -2.59
C SER A 68 -9.21 -4.45 -3.31
N GLU A 69 -10.37 -3.97 -2.87
CA GLU A 69 -11.67 -4.43 -3.34
C GLU A 69 -12.44 -3.34 -4.09
N LYS A 70 -13.28 -3.76 -5.05
CA LYS A 70 -14.22 -2.86 -5.68
C LYS A 70 -15.34 -2.50 -4.70
N LEU A 71 -15.36 -1.26 -4.24
CA LEU A 71 -16.46 -0.75 -3.42
C LEU A 71 -17.69 -0.42 -4.29
N THR A 72 -18.73 -1.23 -4.20
CA THR A 72 -19.98 -1.01 -4.97
C THR A 72 -20.62 0.34 -4.59
N GLY A 73 -21.00 1.13 -5.60
CA GLY A 73 -21.57 2.47 -5.40
C GLY A 73 -20.55 3.58 -5.11
N PHE A 74 -19.24 3.28 -5.26
CA PHE A 74 -18.18 4.29 -5.25
C PHE A 74 -17.76 4.61 -6.68
N GLY A 75 -18.06 5.85 -7.11
CA GLY A 75 -17.46 6.43 -8.31
C GLY A 75 -16.06 6.99 -8.04
N PRO A 76 -15.30 7.35 -9.08
CA PRO A 76 -13.90 7.79 -8.96
C PRO A 76 -13.66 8.88 -7.91
N LYS A 77 -14.45 9.97 -7.94
CA LYS A 77 -14.33 11.08 -6.97
C LYS A 77 -14.53 10.65 -5.50
N ARG A 78 -15.38 9.64 -5.25
CA ARG A 78 -15.60 9.12 -3.90
C ARG A 78 -14.46 8.21 -3.45
N LEU A 79 -13.85 7.47 -4.38
CA LEU A 79 -12.65 6.67 -4.13
C LEU A 79 -11.47 7.57 -3.78
N GLU A 80 -11.20 8.61 -4.59
CA GLU A 80 -10.12 9.58 -4.32
C GLU A 80 -10.25 10.22 -2.94
N LYS A 81 -11.48 10.61 -2.56
CA LYS A 81 -11.75 11.16 -1.23
C LYS A 81 -11.49 10.14 -0.12
N LEU A 82 -11.88 8.89 -0.33
CA LEU A 82 -11.65 7.81 0.64
C LEU A 82 -10.15 7.52 0.78
N GLU A 83 -9.41 7.46 -0.33
CA GLU A 83 -7.96 7.26 -0.34
C GLU A 83 -7.22 8.38 0.37
N SER A 84 -7.62 9.64 0.20
CA SER A 84 -7.06 10.76 0.97
C SER A 84 -7.29 10.63 2.47
N LEU A 85 -8.53 10.31 2.88
CA LEU A 85 -8.84 10.12 4.31
C LEU A 85 -8.05 8.95 4.91
N LEU A 86 -7.96 7.83 4.18
CA LEU A 86 -7.16 6.70 4.62
C LEU A 86 -5.67 7.05 4.71
N MET A 87 -5.14 7.80 3.75
CA MET A 87 -3.73 8.22 3.76
C MET A 87 -3.38 9.01 5.03
N GLU A 88 -4.24 9.96 5.44
CA GLU A 88 -4.04 10.76 6.65
C GLU A 88 -4.00 9.87 7.90
N GLU A 89 -4.90 8.89 8.01
CA GLU A 89 -5.04 8.05 9.19
C GLU A 89 -4.01 6.91 9.27
N VAL A 90 -3.66 6.27 8.15
CA VAL A 90 -2.80 5.07 8.15
C VAL A 90 -1.31 5.40 8.17
N LYS A 91 -0.90 6.60 7.71
CA LYS A 91 0.50 6.89 7.42
C LYS A 91 1.40 6.85 8.66
N GLU A 92 0.98 7.48 9.75
CA GLU A 92 1.79 7.51 10.98
C GLU A 92 1.96 6.12 11.59
N GLY A 93 0.87 5.36 11.66
CA GLY A 93 0.89 3.98 12.14
C GLY A 93 1.78 3.09 11.28
N PHE A 94 1.74 3.25 9.96
CA PHE A 94 2.60 2.53 9.03
C PHE A 94 4.09 2.83 9.25
N ILE A 95 4.46 4.11 9.37
CA ILE A 95 5.85 4.52 9.63
C ILE A 95 6.34 3.95 10.97
N SER A 96 5.50 4.01 12.01
CA SER A 96 5.79 3.43 13.32
C SER A 96 6.03 1.92 13.24
N ASN A 97 5.18 1.20 12.50
CA ASN A 97 5.33 -0.24 12.29
C ASN A 97 6.61 -0.61 11.54
N ILE A 98 7.01 0.16 10.53
CA ILE A 98 8.28 -0.05 9.82
C ILE A 98 9.46 0.14 10.77
N ASN A 99 9.45 1.21 11.57
CA ASN A 99 10.57 1.54 12.46
C ASN A 99 10.71 0.58 13.66
N SER A 100 9.61 -0.04 14.07
CA SER A 100 9.56 -1.00 15.17
C SER A 100 9.77 -2.46 14.73
N GLU A 101 9.88 -2.71 13.42
CA GLU A 101 10.00 -4.07 12.90
C GLU A 101 11.37 -4.70 13.24
N ILE A 102 11.37 -5.71 14.10
CA ILE A 102 12.58 -6.41 14.54
C ILE A 102 13.10 -7.38 13.47
N LYS A 103 12.21 -7.95 12.64
CA LYS A 103 12.55 -8.91 11.57
C LYS A 103 11.91 -8.51 10.27
N THR A 104 12.70 -7.88 9.41
CA THR A 104 12.29 -7.42 8.09
C THR A 104 11.85 -8.59 7.19
N ARG A 105 10.57 -8.62 6.81
CA ARG A 105 10.10 -9.53 5.75
C ARG A 105 10.49 -8.97 4.38
N LYS A 106 11.19 -9.76 3.55
CA LYS A 106 11.67 -9.33 2.23
C LYS A 106 11.13 -10.22 1.12
N VAL A 107 10.70 -9.60 0.04
CA VAL A 107 10.35 -10.25 -1.23
C VAL A 107 11.30 -9.72 -2.29
N TYR A 108 12.01 -10.62 -2.97
CA TYR A 108 12.91 -10.27 -4.07
C TYR A 108 12.19 -10.51 -5.39
N HIS A 109 12.10 -9.48 -6.22
CA HIS A 109 11.57 -9.59 -7.57
C HIS A 109 12.69 -10.02 -8.52
N LEU A 110 12.44 -11.03 -9.35
CA LEU A 110 13.41 -11.53 -10.31
C LEU A 110 13.51 -10.62 -11.54
N HIS A 111 14.63 -10.72 -12.23
CA HIS A 111 14.84 -10.02 -13.50
C HIS A 111 13.83 -10.51 -14.55
N PHE A 112 13.13 -9.58 -15.22
CA PHE A 112 12.15 -9.88 -16.26
C PHE A 112 12.77 -10.30 -17.62
N GLY A 113 14.10 -10.31 -17.75
CA GLY A 113 14.77 -10.78 -18.95
C GLY A 113 14.49 -12.27 -19.21
N ARG A 114 14.26 -12.63 -20.48
CA ARG A 114 14.16 -14.03 -20.90
C ARG A 114 15.43 -14.76 -20.46
N LYS A 115 15.27 -15.93 -19.84
CA LYS A 115 16.32 -16.95 -19.88
C LYS A 115 16.58 -17.25 -21.37
N GLU A 116 17.64 -16.71 -21.95
CA GLU A 116 18.19 -17.30 -23.16
C GLU A 116 18.90 -18.59 -22.73
N GLY A 117 18.36 -19.73 -23.17
CA GLY A 117 19.03 -21.04 -23.10
C GLY A 117 18.69 -21.89 -21.88
N GLU A 118 17.67 -22.73 -22.01
CA GLU A 118 17.74 -24.15 -21.62
C GLU A 118 17.49 -24.99 -22.87
#